data_AF-A0A7V0T5U1-F1
#
_entry.id   AF-A0A7V0T5U1-F1
#
_cell.length_a   1.000
_cell.length_b   1.000
_cell.length_c   1.000
_cell.angle_alpha   90.00
_cell.angle_beta   90.00
_cell.angle_gamma   90.00
#
_symmetry.space_group_name_H-M   'P 1'
#
loop_
_entity.id
_entity.type
_entity.pdbx_description
1 polymer ?
#
loop_
_entity_poly.entity_id
_entity_poly.type
_entity_poly.pdbx_seq_one_letter_code
_entity_poly.pdbx_strand_id
1 'polypeptide(L)'
;MNLARLVVGLAVLVPAARAQLGYIESSDGFRNNPALDGGRTELEFADINNDGHVDILSIGDHGSPFINTQQRGVMVWFGDGTGNWTLYMPDDTFGYGGIAVGDVNNDGQWDVGYGMHHNYTQHPLGNKLIGVGLGDGTGRSWTAWGDSLAQEGQTWGMHATDFGDFDNDGLLDIGSISFGASDGLHVYKNLGNGAWRRTFGFTGGNSSMEFYFRDVNNDGNLDIIAAHGTGSIWFGDGAGGFTPTETGLPSSSYGLRGLS
;
A
#
# COMPACT_ATOMS: atom_id res chain seq x y z
N MET A 1 -63.91 -6.49 -28.21
CA MET A 1 -64.10 -7.08 -26.87
C MET A 1 -62.75 -7.45 -26.31
N ASN A 2 -62.40 -6.93 -25.14
CA ASN A 2 -61.09 -7.13 -24.49
C ASN A 2 -60.86 -8.62 -24.19
N LEU A 3 -59.79 -9.19 -24.76
CA LEU A 3 -59.26 -10.49 -24.33
C LEU A 3 -58.43 -10.25 -23.07
N ALA A 4 -58.97 -10.64 -21.91
CA ALA A 4 -58.21 -10.74 -20.68
C ALA A 4 -57.15 -11.84 -20.83
N ARG A 5 -55.88 -11.48 -20.65
CA ARG A 5 -54.77 -12.43 -20.55
C ARG A 5 -54.72 -12.97 -19.13
N LEU A 6 -54.78 -14.29 -18.98
CA LEU A 6 -54.38 -14.97 -17.76
C LEU A 6 -52.93 -15.44 -17.95
N VAL A 7 -51.99 -14.75 -17.30
CA VAL A 7 -50.62 -15.25 -17.13
C VAL A 7 -50.55 -15.84 -15.73
N VAL A 8 -50.46 -17.16 -15.64
CA VAL A 8 -50.14 -17.84 -14.38
C VAL A 8 -48.63 -17.80 -14.22
N GLY A 9 -48.14 -16.83 -13.45
CA GLY A 9 -46.75 -16.81 -13.00
C GLY A 9 -46.62 -17.67 -11.75
N LEU A 10 -45.95 -18.82 -11.84
CA LEU A 10 -45.48 -19.54 -10.67
C LEU A 10 -44.29 -18.78 -10.09
N ALA A 11 -44.52 -17.96 -9.08
CA ALA A 11 -43.45 -17.41 -8.26
C ALA A 11 -43.00 -18.52 -7.29
N VAL A 12 -41.96 -19.26 -7.66
CA VAL A 12 -41.21 -20.03 -6.66
C VAL A 12 -40.37 -19.02 -5.89
N LEU A 13 -40.83 -18.66 -4.69
CA LEU A 13 -39.95 -18.07 -3.68
C LEU A 13 -38.91 -19.14 -3.33
N VAL A 14 -37.76 -19.10 -3.99
CA VAL A 14 -36.55 -19.73 -3.47
C VAL A 14 -36.18 -18.89 -2.26
N PRO A 15 -36.16 -19.44 -1.02
CA PRO A 15 -35.60 -18.72 0.11
C PRO A 15 -34.20 -18.31 -0.28
N ALA A 16 -33.81 -17.05 -0.05
CA ALA A 16 -32.45 -16.58 -0.29
C ALA A 16 -31.48 -17.59 0.34
N ALA A 17 -30.89 -18.46 -0.49
CA ALA A 17 -29.83 -19.32 -0.06
C ALA A 17 -28.74 -18.34 0.37
N ARG A 18 -28.44 -18.30 1.67
CA ARG A 18 -27.26 -17.60 2.15
C ARG A 18 -26.11 -18.19 1.34
N ALA A 19 -25.56 -17.41 0.42
CA ALA A 19 -24.35 -17.81 -0.29
C ALA A 19 -23.30 -18.02 0.80
N GLN A 20 -23.00 -19.27 1.09
CA GLN A 20 -21.96 -19.60 2.05
C GLN A 20 -20.66 -19.39 1.31
N LEU A 21 -19.81 -18.49 1.83
CA LEU A 21 -18.46 -18.36 1.30
C LEU A 21 -17.75 -19.70 1.56
N GLY A 22 -17.41 -20.39 0.47
CA GLY A 22 -16.54 -21.55 0.51
C GLY A 22 -15.10 -21.07 0.38
N TYR A 23 -14.26 -21.39 1.36
CA TYR A 23 -12.81 -21.18 1.24
C TYR A 23 -12.19 -22.48 0.77
N ILE A 24 -11.40 -22.40 -0.30
CA ILE A 24 -10.51 -23.48 -0.72
C ILE A 24 -9.12 -22.99 -0.39
N GLU A 25 -8.45 -23.68 0.51
CA GLU A 25 -7.05 -23.43 0.80
C GLU A 25 -6.24 -23.72 -0.46
N SER A 26 -5.54 -22.70 -0.98
CA SER A 26 -4.79 -22.79 -2.23
C SER A 26 -3.35 -23.25 -2.04
N SER A 27 -2.84 -23.30 -0.80
CA SER A 27 -1.44 -23.60 -0.49
C SER A 27 -1.28 -24.14 0.92
N ASP A 28 -0.22 -24.92 1.17
CA ASP A 28 0.22 -25.34 2.52
C ASP A 28 1.15 -24.32 3.21
N GLY A 29 1.32 -23.13 2.61
CA GLY A 29 2.13 -22.02 3.10
C GLY A 29 3.46 -21.85 2.35
N PHE A 30 4.24 -20.86 2.77
CA PHE A 30 5.55 -20.59 2.17
C PHE A 30 6.58 -21.67 2.50
N ARG A 31 7.38 -22.08 1.51
CA ARG A 31 8.44 -23.08 1.67
C ARG A 31 9.81 -22.40 1.67
N ASN A 32 10.68 -22.77 2.62
CA ASN A 32 12.07 -22.29 2.72
C ASN A 32 12.22 -20.76 2.86
N ASN A 33 11.25 -20.09 3.47
CA ASN A 33 11.36 -18.66 3.78
C ASN A 33 12.26 -18.40 5.00
N PRO A 34 13.00 -17.28 5.03
CA PRO A 34 13.58 -16.78 6.26
C PRO A 34 12.45 -16.53 7.26
N ALA A 35 12.73 -16.76 8.55
CA ALA A 35 11.81 -16.33 9.58
C ALA A 35 11.63 -14.81 9.49
N LEU A 36 10.40 -14.33 9.74
CA LEU A 36 10.20 -12.94 10.12
C LEU A 36 10.83 -12.82 11.52
N ASP A 37 12.04 -12.24 11.55
CA ASP A 37 12.88 -12.17 12.74
C ASP A 37 12.30 -11.21 13.82
N GLY A 38 11.24 -10.48 13.47
CA GLY A 38 10.40 -9.71 14.35
C GLY A 38 10.24 -8.27 13.86
N GLY A 39 8.99 -7.86 13.65
CA GLY A 39 8.66 -6.50 13.22
C GLY A 39 7.27 -6.46 12.59
N ARG A 40 6.82 -5.26 12.23
CA ARG A 40 5.64 -5.04 11.39
C ARG A 40 6.06 -4.93 9.94
N THR A 41 5.42 -5.70 9.08
CA THR A 41 5.57 -5.57 7.64
C THR A 41 4.21 -5.37 6.97
N GLU A 42 4.24 -4.80 5.78
CA GLU A 42 3.14 -4.77 4.83
C GLU A 42 3.39 -5.82 3.74
N LEU A 43 2.31 -6.39 3.21
CA LEU A 43 2.34 -7.31 2.10
C LEU A 43 1.50 -6.74 0.97
N GLU A 44 2.05 -6.78 -0.23
CA GLU A 44 1.33 -6.44 -1.46
C GLU A 44 1.28 -7.63 -2.42
N PHE A 45 0.25 -7.65 -3.26
CA PHE A 45 -0.01 -8.75 -4.18
C PHE A 45 -0.11 -8.19 -5.60
N ALA A 46 0.76 -8.65 -6.48
CA ALA A 46 0.78 -8.25 -7.89
C ALA A 46 1.39 -9.36 -8.74
N ASP A 47 1.03 -9.43 -10.02
CA ASP A 47 1.78 -10.21 -11.01
C ASP A 47 2.99 -9.38 -11.44
N ILE A 48 4.04 -9.33 -10.61
CA ILE A 48 5.10 -8.32 -10.71
C ILE A 48 5.99 -8.54 -11.93
N ASN A 49 5.98 -9.76 -12.47
CA ASN A 49 6.78 -10.16 -13.63
C ASN A 49 5.93 -10.46 -14.89
N ASN A 50 4.62 -10.23 -14.84
CA ASN A 50 3.66 -10.49 -15.91
C ASN A 50 3.66 -11.94 -16.42
N ASP A 51 3.87 -12.92 -15.54
CA ASP A 51 3.82 -14.35 -15.89
C ASP A 51 2.40 -14.96 -15.79
N GLY A 52 1.42 -14.17 -15.33
CA GLY A 52 0.03 -14.57 -15.15
C GLY A 52 -0.26 -15.17 -13.77
N HIS A 53 0.67 -15.07 -12.83
CA HIS A 53 0.53 -15.57 -11.47
C HIS A 53 0.69 -14.45 -10.44
N VAL A 54 -0.02 -14.57 -9.31
CA VAL A 54 0.08 -13.58 -8.24
C VAL A 54 1.36 -13.81 -7.45
N ASP A 55 2.21 -12.80 -7.43
CA ASP A 55 3.37 -12.69 -6.57
C ASP A 55 3.01 -11.95 -5.28
N ILE A 56 3.87 -12.11 -4.28
CA ILE A 56 3.74 -11.43 -2.99
C ILE A 56 4.98 -10.57 -2.80
N LEU A 57 4.80 -9.34 -2.35
CA LEU A 57 5.86 -8.38 -2.14
C LEU A 57 5.86 -7.88 -0.70
N SER A 58 7.06 -7.59 -0.21
CA SER A 58 7.27 -6.96 1.10
C SER A 58 8.59 -6.22 1.08
N ILE A 59 8.82 -5.33 2.03
CA ILE A 59 10.18 -4.86 2.33
C ILE A 59 10.72 -5.61 3.55
N GLY A 60 11.96 -6.08 3.46
CA GLY A 60 12.52 -7.03 4.42
C GLY A 60 12.53 -6.51 5.86
N ASP A 61 12.39 -7.39 6.84
CA ASP A 61 12.02 -7.04 8.22
C ASP A 61 12.99 -6.06 8.92
N HIS A 62 14.29 -5.94 8.58
CA HIS A 62 15.19 -4.93 9.20
C HIS A 62 16.47 -4.68 8.37
N GLY A 63 16.56 -3.57 7.62
CA GLY A 63 17.81 -3.10 6.98
C GLY A 63 18.85 -2.53 7.96
N SER A 64 18.61 -2.69 9.27
CA SER A 64 19.46 -2.14 10.33
C SER A 64 20.77 -2.90 10.46
N PRO A 65 21.94 -2.22 10.45
CA PRO A 65 23.21 -2.89 10.75
C PRO A 65 23.29 -3.39 12.21
N PHE A 66 22.32 -3.03 13.05
CA PHE A 66 22.24 -3.41 14.46
C PHE A 66 21.35 -4.63 14.72
N ILE A 67 20.65 -5.14 13.71
CA ILE A 67 19.79 -6.34 13.81
C ILE A 67 20.29 -7.38 12.81
N ASN A 68 20.56 -8.59 13.29
CA ASN A 68 21.09 -9.67 12.46
C ASN A 68 19.97 -10.43 11.75
N THR A 69 19.28 -9.77 10.82
CA THR A 69 18.27 -10.41 9.97
C THR A 69 18.82 -10.80 8.59
N GLN A 70 18.19 -11.83 8.01
CA GLN A 70 18.46 -12.26 6.64
C GLN A 70 17.63 -11.49 5.60
N GLN A 71 16.57 -10.80 6.04
CA GLN A 71 15.62 -10.11 5.15
C GLN A 71 16.13 -8.75 4.68
N ARG A 72 16.03 -8.50 3.38
CA ARG A 72 16.78 -7.44 2.69
C ARG A 72 16.02 -6.90 1.47
N GLY A 73 16.03 -5.58 1.32
CA GLY A 73 15.47 -4.87 0.17
C GLY A 73 13.99 -5.12 -0.04
N VAL A 74 13.57 -5.04 -1.30
CA VAL A 74 12.25 -5.46 -1.76
C VAL A 74 12.29 -6.97 -1.96
N MET A 75 11.60 -7.69 -1.10
CA MET A 75 11.46 -9.14 -1.16
C MET A 75 10.28 -9.49 -2.05
N VAL A 76 10.48 -10.45 -2.94
CA VAL A 76 9.44 -10.92 -3.85
C VAL A 76 9.32 -12.43 -3.75
N TRP A 77 8.13 -12.90 -3.50
CA TRP A 77 7.75 -14.30 -3.58
C TRP A 77 7.08 -14.52 -4.92
N PHE A 78 7.81 -15.14 -5.85
CA PHE A 78 7.30 -15.42 -7.19
C PHE A 78 6.36 -16.62 -7.17
N GLY A 79 5.10 -16.41 -7.55
CA GLY A 79 4.07 -17.42 -7.59
C GLY A 79 4.17 -18.30 -8.83
N ASP A 80 3.92 -19.60 -8.69
CA ASP A 80 3.90 -20.54 -9.83
C ASP A 80 2.49 -20.85 -10.34
N GLY A 81 1.47 -20.16 -9.82
CA GLY A 81 0.06 -20.40 -10.14
C GLY A 81 -0.54 -21.68 -9.57
N THR A 82 0.25 -22.49 -8.86
CA THR A 82 -0.16 -23.76 -8.25
C THR A 82 -0.14 -23.74 -6.72
N GLY A 83 -0.05 -22.53 -6.15
CA GLY A 83 0.00 -22.32 -4.71
C GLY A 83 1.39 -22.49 -4.11
N ASN A 84 2.45 -22.42 -4.90
CA ASN A 84 3.82 -22.31 -4.39
C ASN A 84 4.41 -20.95 -4.75
N TRP A 85 5.30 -20.47 -3.88
CA TRP A 85 6.06 -19.26 -4.10
C TRP A 85 7.55 -19.49 -3.88
N THR A 86 8.38 -18.89 -4.73
CA THR A 86 9.84 -18.90 -4.60
C THR A 86 10.33 -17.52 -4.21
N LEU A 87 10.97 -17.42 -3.05
CA LEU A 87 11.53 -16.16 -2.57
C LEU A 87 12.73 -15.70 -3.40
N TYR A 88 12.71 -14.44 -3.79
CA TYR A 88 13.82 -13.63 -4.25
C TYR A 88 14.09 -12.51 -3.24
N MET A 89 15.35 -12.37 -2.85
CA MET A 89 15.83 -11.26 -2.04
C MET A 89 17.07 -10.66 -2.72
N PRO A 90 17.08 -9.35 -3.03
CA PRO A 90 18.28 -8.69 -3.51
C PRO A 90 19.29 -8.51 -2.38
N ASP A 91 20.55 -8.26 -2.71
CA ASP A 91 21.59 -7.89 -1.74
C ASP A 91 21.54 -6.38 -1.42
N ASP A 92 20.34 -5.87 -1.19
CA ASP A 92 20.08 -4.48 -0.81
C ASP A 92 19.96 -4.36 0.70
N THR A 93 20.49 -3.28 1.28
CA THR A 93 20.63 -3.15 2.74
C THR A 93 19.59 -2.25 3.40
N PHE A 94 18.45 -1.99 2.75
CA PHE A 94 17.31 -1.33 3.38
C PHE A 94 16.19 -2.32 3.67
N GLY A 95 15.33 -1.96 4.61
CA GLY A 95 14.25 -2.82 5.05
C GLY A 95 13.63 -2.30 6.34
N TYR A 96 12.40 -2.75 6.57
CA TYR A 96 11.47 -2.46 7.65
C TYR A 96 10.52 -1.31 7.34
N GLY A 97 9.27 -1.65 7.00
CA GLY A 97 8.24 -0.66 6.72
C GLY A 97 7.05 -1.18 5.92
N GLY A 98 6.42 -0.27 5.18
CA GLY A 98 5.34 -0.53 4.23
C GLY A 98 5.79 -0.53 2.77
N ILE A 99 4.96 -1.10 1.91
CA ILE A 99 5.22 -1.23 0.46
C ILE A 99 3.93 -0.98 -0.32
N ALA A 100 4.05 -0.32 -1.47
CA ALA A 100 2.99 -0.14 -2.45
C ALA A 100 3.49 -0.63 -3.83
N VAL A 101 2.57 -1.07 -4.69
CA VAL A 101 2.87 -1.53 -6.05
C VAL A 101 1.96 -0.82 -7.05
N GLY A 102 2.53 -0.33 -8.15
CA GLY A 102 1.77 0.38 -9.18
C GLY A 102 2.69 0.87 -10.30
N ASP A 103 2.15 1.08 -11.50
CA ASP A 103 2.88 1.71 -12.62
C ASP A 103 2.87 3.24 -12.42
N VAL A 104 3.94 3.80 -11.86
CA VAL A 104 3.99 5.22 -11.45
C VAL A 104 4.48 6.14 -12.57
N ASN A 105 4.99 5.57 -13.66
CA ASN A 105 5.53 6.30 -14.79
C ASN A 105 4.79 6.00 -16.11
N ASN A 106 3.76 5.16 -16.08
CA ASN A 106 2.95 4.69 -17.21
C ASN A 106 3.76 3.96 -18.29
N ASP A 107 4.80 3.20 -17.91
CA ASP A 107 5.62 2.42 -18.84
C ASP A 107 5.15 0.98 -19.05
N GLY A 108 4.10 0.57 -18.33
CA GLY A 108 3.50 -0.76 -18.40
C GLY A 108 4.20 -1.82 -17.55
N GLN A 109 5.18 -1.43 -16.74
CA GLN A 109 5.83 -2.29 -15.76
C GLN A 109 5.38 -1.89 -14.36
N TRP A 110 5.32 -2.86 -13.46
CA TRP A 110 5.05 -2.57 -12.06
C TRP A 110 6.24 -1.89 -11.42
N ASP A 111 6.00 -0.82 -10.69
CA ASP A 111 6.96 -0.11 -9.84
C ASP A 111 6.64 -0.34 -8.37
N VAL A 112 7.55 0.06 -7.48
CA VAL A 112 7.37 -0.04 -6.03
C VAL A 112 7.50 1.30 -5.33
N GLY A 113 6.63 1.52 -4.36
CA GLY A 113 6.74 2.59 -3.36
C GLY A 113 7.02 1.98 -2.00
N TYR A 114 7.70 2.70 -1.13
CA TYR A 114 7.93 2.25 0.24
C TYR A 114 8.00 3.41 1.21
N GLY A 115 7.61 3.12 2.44
CA GLY A 115 7.86 3.92 3.63
C GLY A 115 8.59 3.05 4.63
N MET A 116 9.73 3.49 5.15
CA MET A 116 10.57 2.68 6.03
C MET A 116 10.94 3.39 7.32
N HIS A 117 11.24 2.60 8.34
CA HIS A 117 11.60 3.13 9.66
C HIS A 117 13.00 3.74 9.68
N HIS A 118 13.96 3.14 8.98
CA HIS A 118 15.35 3.59 8.95
C HIS A 118 16.01 3.40 7.58
N ASN A 119 16.65 4.45 7.09
CA ASN A 119 17.32 4.53 5.79
C ASN A 119 18.85 4.38 5.91
N TYR A 120 19.32 3.30 6.51
CA TYR A 120 20.75 3.12 6.81
C TYR A 120 21.65 2.89 5.58
N THR A 121 21.07 2.46 4.46
CA THR A 121 21.84 2.19 3.25
C THR A 121 22.30 3.47 2.56
N GLN A 122 23.46 3.41 1.90
CA GLN A 122 23.93 4.45 0.99
C GLN A 122 23.48 4.19 -0.46
N HIS A 123 22.84 3.04 -0.73
CA HIS A 123 22.31 2.72 -2.04
C HIS A 123 21.19 3.72 -2.42
N PRO A 124 21.10 4.19 -3.68
CA PRO A 124 20.09 5.17 -4.08
C PRO A 124 18.66 4.72 -3.76
N LEU A 125 18.38 3.43 -3.92
CA LEU A 125 17.18 2.80 -3.41
C LEU A 125 17.39 2.46 -1.94
N GLY A 126 16.54 2.97 -1.05
CA GLY A 126 16.61 2.70 0.38
C GLY A 126 17.22 3.81 1.23
N ASN A 127 17.83 4.84 0.63
CA ASN A 127 18.49 5.92 1.38
C ASN A 127 17.53 7.04 1.85
N LYS A 128 16.22 6.87 1.64
CA LYS A 128 15.17 7.80 2.08
C LYS A 128 14.12 7.04 2.87
N LEU A 129 13.47 7.72 3.83
CA LEU A 129 12.39 7.12 4.62
C LEU A 129 11.12 6.88 3.81
N ILE A 130 10.93 7.59 2.69
CA ILE A 130 9.91 7.32 1.68
C ILE A 130 10.60 7.33 0.34
N GLY A 131 10.34 6.33 -0.49
CA GLY A 131 10.96 6.25 -1.80
C GLY A 131 10.13 5.45 -2.79
N VAL A 132 10.53 5.59 -4.04
CA VAL A 132 9.93 4.91 -5.18
C VAL A 132 11.06 4.34 -6.04
N GLY A 133 10.85 3.14 -6.59
CA GLY A 133 11.77 2.46 -7.48
C GLY A 133 11.05 1.95 -8.72
N LEU A 134 11.55 2.30 -9.90
CA LEU A 134 11.00 1.85 -11.17
C LEU A 134 11.42 0.41 -11.46
N GLY A 135 10.44 -0.43 -11.80
CA GLY A 135 10.66 -1.81 -12.18
C GLY A 135 11.19 -1.96 -13.60
N ASP A 136 11.87 -3.07 -13.84
CA ASP A 136 12.26 -3.52 -15.18
C ASP A 136 11.37 -4.65 -15.70
N GLY A 137 10.20 -4.83 -15.08
CA GLY A 137 9.23 -5.87 -15.40
C GLY A 137 9.66 -7.29 -15.00
N THR A 138 10.80 -7.45 -14.32
CA THR A 138 11.25 -8.78 -13.85
C THR A 138 10.85 -9.09 -12.41
N GLY A 139 10.44 -8.07 -11.66
CA GLY A 139 10.26 -8.14 -10.20
C GLY A 139 11.56 -8.30 -9.42
N ARG A 140 12.73 -8.11 -10.05
CA ARG A 140 14.05 -8.38 -9.43
C ARG A 140 14.96 -7.16 -9.35
N SER A 141 14.64 -6.08 -10.06
CA SER A 141 15.45 -4.88 -10.06
C SER A 141 14.59 -3.64 -10.02
N TRP A 142 15.08 -2.64 -9.29
CA TRP A 142 14.37 -1.38 -9.05
C TRP A 142 15.34 -0.21 -9.18
N THR A 143 15.06 0.71 -10.09
CA THR A 143 15.84 1.95 -10.25
C THR A 143 15.21 3.06 -9.43
N ALA A 144 15.92 3.60 -8.45
CA ALA A 144 15.40 4.67 -7.60
C ALA A 144 14.88 5.88 -8.42
N TRP A 145 13.65 6.33 -8.13
CA TRP A 145 12.95 7.37 -8.87
C TRP A 145 12.10 8.23 -7.94
N GLY A 146 12.72 9.18 -7.24
CA GLY A 146 12.08 9.81 -6.10
C GLY A 146 12.76 11.07 -5.61
N ASP A 147 13.06 12.00 -6.51
CA ASP A 147 13.60 13.31 -6.10
C ASP A 147 12.57 14.05 -5.24
N SER A 148 13.07 14.73 -4.19
CA SER A 148 12.25 15.48 -3.24
C SER A 148 11.30 14.68 -2.33
N LEU A 149 11.32 13.34 -2.35
CA LEU A 149 10.68 12.53 -1.32
C LEU A 149 11.45 12.55 0.00
N ALA A 150 10.71 12.65 1.11
CA ALA A 150 11.24 12.62 2.49
C ALA A 150 12.37 13.61 2.76
N GLN A 151 12.18 14.88 2.36
CA GLN A 151 13.17 15.96 2.54
C GLN A 151 12.72 17.02 3.56
N GLU A 152 11.59 16.83 4.22
CA GLU A 152 10.96 17.78 5.15
C GLU A 152 11.36 17.57 6.61
N GLY A 153 12.45 16.84 6.86
CA GLY A 153 13.02 16.64 8.20
C GLY A 153 12.46 15.45 8.97
N GLN A 154 11.97 14.43 8.26
CA GLN A 154 11.56 13.15 8.85
C GLN A 154 12.76 12.48 9.53
N THR A 155 12.57 11.96 10.74
CA THR A 155 13.68 11.44 11.56
C THR A 155 13.37 10.18 12.34
N TRP A 156 12.11 9.76 12.40
CA TRP A 156 11.68 8.66 13.25
C TRP A 156 11.34 7.41 12.46
N GLY A 157 10.71 7.58 11.30
CA GLY A 157 10.43 6.48 10.39
C GLY A 157 9.01 6.48 9.86
N MET A 158 8.86 5.91 8.67
CA MET A 158 7.61 5.70 7.95
C MET A 158 7.28 4.21 7.89
N HIS A 159 6.03 3.86 7.60
CA HIS A 159 5.58 2.47 7.53
C HIS A 159 4.55 2.33 6.39
N ALA A 160 3.28 2.02 6.70
CA ALA A 160 2.23 1.79 5.72
C ALA A 160 2.23 2.85 4.62
N THR A 161 2.22 2.37 3.39
CA THR A 161 2.44 3.17 2.19
C THR A 161 1.47 2.71 1.11
N ASP A 162 0.82 3.65 0.43
CA ASP A 162 -0.12 3.33 -0.65
C ASP A 162 0.12 4.24 -1.85
N PHE A 163 -0.23 3.73 -3.03
CA PHE A 163 -0.29 4.51 -4.26
C PHE A 163 -1.74 4.84 -4.62
N GLY A 164 -1.96 6.02 -5.20
CA GLY A 164 -3.26 6.41 -5.71
C GLY A 164 -3.19 7.71 -6.47
N ASP A 165 -3.91 7.81 -7.59
CA ASP A 165 -4.09 9.07 -8.34
C ASP A 165 -5.16 9.92 -7.63
N PHE A 166 -4.75 10.70 -6.63
CA PHE A 166 -5.70 11.43 -5.79
C PHE A 166 -6.15 12.75 -6.41
N ASP A 167 -5.48 13.20 -7.47
CA ASP A 167 -5.80 14.45 -8.17
C ASP A 167 -6.19 14.27 -9.65
N ASN A 168 -6.49 13.03 -10.02
CA ASN A 168 -7.04 12.61 -11.31
C ASN A 168 -6.20 13.09 -12.51
N ASP A 169 -4.88 13.14 -12.36
CA ASP A 169 -3.97 13.58 -13.42
C ASP A 169 -3.41 12.42 -14.26
N GLY A 170 -3.75 11.19 -13.89
CA GLY A 170 -3.34 9.97 -14.57
C GLY A 170 -1.97 9.45 -14.13
N LEU A 171 -1.37 10.02 -13.07
CA LEU A 171 -0.16 9.52 -12.44
C LEU A 171 -0.49 9.01 -11.04
N LEU A 172 0.10 7.88 -10.66
CA LEU A 172 0.02 7.43 -9.28
C LEU A 172 0.83 8.35 -8.37
N ASP A 173 0.17 8.86 -7.34
CA ASP A 173 0.78 9.59 -6.23
C ASP A 173 1.07 8.65 -5.06
N ILE A 174 1.86 9.10 -4.06
CA ILE A 174 2.26 8.28 -2.92
C ILE A 174 1.88 8.92 -1.59
N GLY A 175 1.40 8.10 -0.66
CA GLY A 175 1.22 8.48 0.73
C GLY A 175 1.87 7.47 1.65
N SER A 176 2.37 7.95 2.79
CA SER A 176 2.92 7.08 3.83
C SER A 176 2.69 7.68 5.21
N ILE A 177 2.47 6.81 6.20
CA ILE A 177 2.26 7.20 7.59
C ILE A 177 3.40 6.71 8.50
N SER A 178 3.70 7.51 9.52
CA SER A 178 4.82 7.30 10.43
C SER A 178 4.67 6.03 11.28
N PHE A 179 5.82 5.45 11.61
CA PHE A 179 5.95 4.45 12.66
C PHE A 179 5.78 5.12 14.05
N GLY A 180 4.53 5.18 14.53
CA GLY A 180 4.24 5.76 15.83
C GLY A 180 4.12 7.28 15.79
N ALA A 181 4.95 7.99 16.55
CA ALA A 181 4.83 9.45 16.72
C ALA A 181 5.92 10.22 15.96
N SER A 182 5.68 11.51 15.74
CA SER A 182 6.59 12.54 15.20
C SER A 182 6.42 12.84 13.70
N ASP A 183 6.67 11.89 12.80
CA ASP A 183 6.65 12.22 11.36
C ASP A 183 5.21 12.32 10.82
N GLY A 184 4.24 11.63 11.44
CA GLY A 184 2.81 11.72 11.08
C GLY A 184 2.50 11.21 9.67
N LEU A 185 1.59 11.88 8.95
CA LEU A 185 1.19 11.50 7.59
C LEU A 185 1.86 12.40 6.56
N HIS A 186 2.36 11.81 5.48
CA HIS A 186 2.94 12.52 4.35
C HIS A 186 2.35 12.02 3.04
N VAL A 187 1.86 12.95 2.21
CA VAL A 187 1.28 12.65 0.89
C VAL A 187 1.96 13.53 -0.15
N TYR A 188 2.45 12.90 -1.22
CA TYR A 188 3.22 13.54 -2.28
C TYR A 188 2.57 13.29 -3.63
N LYS A 189 2.34 14.38 -4.35
CA LYS A 189 1.96 14.36 -5.76
C LYS A 189 3.18 13.98 -6.63
N ASN A 190 2.97 13.09 -7.58
CA ASN A 190 3.91 12.76 -8.65
C ASN A 190 3.89 13.84 -9.73
N LEU A 191 5.05 14.36 -10.13
CA LEU A 191 5.14 15.40 -11.18
C LEU A 191 5.48 14.84 -12.56
N GLY A 192 5.56 13.50 -12.69
CA GLY A 192 5.77 12.78 -13.95
C GLY A 192 7.20 12.82 -14.50
N ASN A 193 8.13 13.45 -13.79
CA ASN A 193 9.51 13.63 -14.23
C ASN A 193 10.55 13.14 -13.21
N GLY A 194 10.10 12.32 -12.24
CA GLY A 194 10.92 11.84 -11.12
C GLY A 194 10.96 12.77 -9.92
N ALA A 195 10.41 13.98 -10.03
CA ALA A 195 10.21 14.87 -8.90
C ALA A 195 8.84 14.64 -8.25
N TRP A 196 8.82 14.77 -6.93
CA TRP A 196 7.64 14.61 -6.10
C TRP A 196 7.42 15.86 -5.25
N ARG A 197 6.17 16.20 -4.98
CA ARG A 197 5.83 17.37 -4.16
C ARG A 197 4.87 16.98 -3.06
N ARG A 198 5.26 17.21 -1.79
CA ARG A 198 4.35 17.07 -0.66
C ARG A 198 3.19 18.06 -0.80
N THR A 199 1.97 17.56 -0.90
CA THR A 199 0.75 18.37 -1.07
C THR A 199 -0.15 18.29 0.15
N PHE A 200 -0.09 17.19 0.90
CA PHE A 200 -0.92 16.97 2.07
C PHE A 200 -0.19 16.21 3.19
N GLY A 201 -0.81 16.21 4.37
CA GLY A 201 -0.37 15.49 5.55
C GLY A 201 0.00 16.42 6.71
N PHE A 202 0.35 15.83 7.84
CA PHE A 202 0.56 16.51 9.11
C PHE A 202 1.69 15.82 9.87
N THR A 203 2.40 16.58 10.70
CA THR A 203 3.44 16.07 11.60
C THR A 203 2.92 15.97 13.03
N GLY A 204 3.59 15.18 13.85
CA GLY A 204 3.17 14.89 15.22
C GLY A 204 1.96 13.96 15.29
N GLY A 205 1.40 13.81 16.49
CA GLY A 205 0.32 12.85 16.75
C GLY A 205 0.80 11.40 16.76
N ASN A 206 -0.01 10.51 17.34
CA ASN A 206 0.27 9.08 17.34
C ASN A 206 -0.33 8.44 16.08
N SER A 207 0.45 7.58 15.42
CA SER A 207 0.04 6.80 14.26
C SER A 207 0.08 5.31 14.60
N SER A 208 -0.82 4.52 14.02
CA SER A 208 -0.80 3.05 14.15
C SER A 208 -0.43 2.28 12.90
N MET A 209 0.14 2.96 11.90
CA MET A 209 0.71 2.34 10.70
C MET A 209 -0.36 1.69 9.82
N GLU A 210 -1.48 2.38 9.63
CA GLU A 210 -2.50 2.01 8.66
C GLU A 210 -2.80 3.28 7.85
N PHE A 211 -2.74 3.16 6.53
CA PHE A 211 -2.95 4.26 5.59
C PHE A 211 -3.41 3.70 4.25
N TYR A 212 -4.44 4.29 3.65
CA TYR A 212 -4.98 3.89 2.36
C TYR A 212 -5.55 5.08 1.59
N PHE A 213 -5.46 5.03 0.26
CA PHE A 213 -6.22 5.86 -0.66
C PHE A 213 -7.43 5.12 -1.19
N ARG A 214 -8.66 5.45 -0.78
CA ARG A 214 -9.87 4.75 -1.27
C ARG A 214 -11.03 5.73 -1.36
N ASP A 215 -11.85 5.60 -2.39
CA ASP A 215 -13.14 6.31 -2.46
C ASP A 215 -14.12 5.66 -1.48
N VAL A 216 -14.29 6.25 -0.29
CA VAL A 216 -15.15 5.70 0.77
C VAL A 216 -16.57 6.27 0.74
N ASN A 217 -16.77 7.36 0.00
CA ASN A 217 -18.06 8.04 -0.09
C ASN A 217 -18.75 7.79 -1.46
N ASN A 218 -18.08 7.10 -2.38
CA ASN A 218 -18.51 6.77 -3.74
C ASN A 218 -18.77 8.02 -4.61
N ASP A 219 -17.93 9.05 -4.48
CA ASP A 219 -17.99 10.27 -5.31
C ASP A 219 -17.06 10.23 -6.53
N GLY A 220 -16.23 9.20 -6.65
CA GLY A 220 -15.29 8.97 -7.74
C GLY A 220 -13.90 9.55 -7.50
N ASN A 221 -13.63 10.19 -6.36
CA ASN A 221 -12.31 10.69 -5.99
C ASN A 221 -11.72 9.86 -4.85
N LEU A 222 -10.39 9.71 -4.83
CA LEU A 222 -9.74 8.99 -3.74
C LEU A 222 -9.75 9.83 -2.47
N ASP A 223 -10.27 9.25 -1.39
CA ASP A 223 -10.17 9.78 -0.04
C ASP A 223 -8.93 9.23 0.67
N ILE A 224 -8.53 9.88 1.76
CA ILE A 224 -7.50 9.35 2.66
C ILE A 224 -8.17 8.69 3.86
N ILE A 225 -7.74 7.47 4.15
CA ILE A 225 -7.99 6.78 5.41
C ILE A 225 -6.65 6.61 6.10
N ALA A 226 -6.52 7.09 7.34
CA ALA A 226 -5.26 6.97 8.07
C ALA A 226 -5.48 6.76 9.56
N ALA A 227 -4.77 5.83 10.16
CA ALA A 227 -4.88 5.59 11.58
C ALA A 227 -4.02 6.57 12.40
N HIS A 228 -4.54 7.78 12.61
CA HIS A 228 -3.79 8.88 13.24
C HIS A 228 -4.59 9.63 14.34
N GLY A 229 -3.89 10.27 15.27
CA GLY A 229 -4.47 10.99 16.41
C GLY A 229 -5.07 12.36 16.09
N THR A 230 -4.77 12.97 14.92
CA THR A 230 -5.42 14.21 14.45
C THR A 230 -6.56 13.94 13.49
N GLY A 231 -6.75 12.69 13.09
CA GLY A 231 -7.90 12.30 12.31
C GLY A 231 -7.82 10.92 11.69
N SER A 232 -8.93 10.45 11.11
CA SER A 232 -8.99 9.13 10.50
C SER A 232 -9.44 9.08 9.05
N ILE A 233 -10.25 10.05 8.61
CA ILE A 233 -10.74 10.09 7.23
C ILE A 233 -10.72 11.53 6.73
N TRP A 234 -10.27 11.73 5.50
CA TRP A 234 -10.35 13.00 4.79
C TRP A 234 -10.89 12.77 3.39
N PHE A 235 -12.00 13.44 3.04
CA PHE A 235 -12.56 13.35 1.70
C PHE A 235 -11.70 14.10 0.69
N GLY A 236 -11.39 13.44 -0.42
CA GLY A 236 -10.68 14.01 -1.55
C GLY A 236 -11.61 14.84 -2.43
N ASP A 237 -11.10 15.94 -2.99
CA ASP A 237 -11.83 16.75 -3.97
C ASP A 237 -11.50 16.40 -5.42
N GLY A 238 -10.62 15.42 -5.63
CA GLY A 238 -10.14 15.01 -6.95
C GLY A 238 -9.20 16.00 -7.63
N ALA A 239 -8.76 17.03 -6.92
CA ALA A 239 -7.80 18.04 -7.37
C ALA A 239 -6.60 18.18 -6.40
N GLY A 240 -6.44 17.21 -5.49
CA GLY A 240 -5.37 17.15 -4.50
C GLY A 240 -5.67 17.83 -3.17
N GLY A 241 -6.91 18.31 -2.98
CA GLY A 241 -7.41 18.82 -1.71
C GLY A 241 -8.09 17.73 -0.88
N PHE A 242 -7.92 17.82 0.45
CA PHE A 242 -8.50 16.87 1.41
C PHE A 242 -9.18 17.60 2.56
N THR A 243 -10.40 17.19 2.91
CA THR A 243 -11.19 17.80 4.00
C THR A 243 -11.52 16.76 5.08
N PRO A 244 -11.24 17.03 6.38
CA PRO A 244 -11.49 16.06 7.45
C PRO A 244 -12.98 15.73 7.59
N THR A 245 -13.29 14.45 7.76
CA THR A 245 -14.67 13.94 7.78
C THR A 245 -14.86 12.81 8.80
N GLU A 246 -14.62 13.14 10.07
CA GLU A 246 -14.80 12.21 11.19
C GLU A 246 -16.18 12.26 11.84
N THR A 247 -17.14 12.90 11.18
CA THR A 247 -18.48 13.06 11.77
C THR A 247 -19.12 11.69 11.97
N GLY A 248 -19.31 11.30 13.24
CA GLY A 248 -19.93 10.03 13.61
C GLY A 248 -18.94 8.89 13.88
N LEU A 249 -17.63 9.11 13.75
CA LEU A 249 -16.62 8.13 14.15
C LEU A 249 -16.26 8.26 15.65
N PRO A 250 -15.83 7.17 16.30
CA PRO A 250 -15.28 7.23 17.66
C PRO A 250 -14.04 8.13 17.71
N SER A 251 -13.93 8.98 18.73
CA SER A 251 -12.73 9.80 18.94
C SER A 251 -11.61 9.02 19.65
N SER A 252 -10.35 9.19 19.24
CA SER A 252 -9.18 8.62 19.91
C SER A 252 -7.99 9.57 19.85
N SER A 253 -7.20 9.66 20.93
CA SER A 253 -5.92 10.38 20.96
C SER A 253 -4.72 9.53 20.52
N TYR A 254 -4.94 8.25 20.23
CA TYR A 254 -3.90 7.27 19.91
C TYR A 254 -4.02 6.72 18.47
N GLY A 255 -4.90 7.30 17.65
CA GLY A 255 -5.33 6.75 16.37
C GLY A 255 -6.42 5.68 16.52
N LEU A 256 -7.18 5.45 15.45
CA LEU A 256 -8.11 4.32 15.33
C LEU A 256 -7.41 3.19 14.56
N ARG A 257 -7.46 1.95 15.05
CA ARG A 257 -6.91 0.77 14.35
C ARG A 257 -8.02 -0.05 13.69
N GLY A 258 -7.66 -0.80 12.65
CA GLY A 258 -8.54 -1.70 11.92
C GLY A 258 -9.40 -1.00 10.88
N LEU A 259 -8.83 -0.01 10.18
CA LEU A 259 -9.53 0.77 9.14
C LEU A 259 -9.57 0.06 7.77
N SER A 260 -9.11 -1.19 7.68
CA SER A 260 -9.03 -2.00 6.44
C SER A 260 -10.34 -2.67 6.05
#